data_AF-A0A8H3HZD8-F1
#
_entry.id   AF-A0A8H3HZD8-F1
#
_cell.length_a   1.000
_cell.length_b   1.000
_cell.length_c   1.000
_cell.angle_alpha   90.00
_cell.angle_beta   90.00
_cell.angle_gamma   90.00
#
_symmetry.space_group_name_H-M   'P 1'
#
loop_
_entity.id
_entity.type
_entity.pdbx_description
1 polymer ?
#
loop_
_entity_poly.entity_id
_entity_poly.type
_entity_poly.pdbx_seq_one_letter_code
_entity_poly.pdbx_strand_id
1 'polypeptide(L)'
;MDAHDYPRCAARGYDPANIRILADGDQFGPTNYPTRENIMDSLKWLVASAVPGDYRFFHFSGHGVRRDSEKGKGKESRKVNEGQKPAPRDTERRWMPGVSAKSRLSSQNIPVKELVYYNEALVAQMSGGIHSEGTQGPPYLIHDSELNAHFAKLPPGSNLTCFIDSCASARILNNNIKLAGGGFRGAESSGLGDSIFRGIRGALDILKGTLGLDDKIDMKEELPEEEWKRDKIQANMLTWGACHQRQDSVNYYDLRTGLFTRVWLEALQKDTDETPVKVGELFDSVR
;
A
#
# COMPACT_ATOMS: atom_id res chain seq x y z
N MET A 1 -18.16 -5.24 -0.93
CA MET A 1 -19.24 -4.28 -0.61
C MET A 1 -18.62 -2.92 -0.26
N ASP A 2 -18.00 -2.23 -1.23
CA ASP A 2 -17.42 -0.87 -1.03
C ASP A 2 -17.74 0.08 -2.19
N ALA A 3 -17.90 -0.42 -3.42
CA ALA A 3 -18.28 0.40 -4.57
C ALA A 3 -19.73 0.97 -4.53
N HIS A 4 -20.53 0.55 -3.54
CA HIS A 4 -21.92 0.97 -3.38
C HIS A 4 -22.09 2.30 -2.63
N ASP A 5 -21.01 2.86 -2.06
CA ASP A 5 -21.05 4.11 -1.29
C ASP A 5 -20.92 5.39 -2.17
N TYR A 6 -21.00 5.21 -3.50
CA TYR A 6 -21.00 6.21 -4.58
C TYR A 6 -21.86 7.48 -4.35
N PRO A 7 -23.05 7.46 -3.71
CA PRO A 7 -23.86 8.67 -3.55
C PRO A 7 -23.16 9.83 -2.83
N ARG A 8 -22.04 9.58 -2.13
CA ARG A 8 -21.36 10.58 -1.30
C ARG A 8 -20.21 11.31 -2.00
N CYS A 9 -19.61 10.77 -3.05
CA CYS A 9 -18.61 11.51 -3.85
C CYS A 9 -19.26 12.61 -4.69
N ALA A 10 -20.43 12.31 -5.29
CA ALA A 10 -21.25 13.30 -5.99
C ALA A 10 -21.74 14.42 -5.04
N ALA A 11 -22.02 14.08 -3.77
CA ALA A 11 -22.39 15.05 -2.74
C ALA A 11 -21.25 16.00 -2.32
N ARG A 12 -20.02 15.78 -2.79
CA ARG A 12 -18.81 16.54 -2.43
C ARG A 12 -18.22 17.31 -3.61
N GLY A 13 -18.99 17.55 -4.66
CA GLY A 13 -18.63 18.44 -5.77
C GLY A 13 -17.97 17.77 -6.98
N TYR A 14 -17.82 16.44 -6.99
CA TYR A 14 -17.45 15.72 -8.21
C TYR A 14 -18.68 15.52 -9.09
N ASP A 15 -18.63 16.03 -10.32
CA ASP A 15 -19.66 15.76 -11.32
C ASP A 15 -19.75 14.24 -11.56
N PRO A 16 -20.94 13.62 -11.45
CA PRO A 16 -21.14 12.20 -11.78
C PRO A 16 -20.58 11.76 -13.13
N ALA A 17 -20.55 12.65 -14.14
CA ALA A 17 -19.96 12.37 -15.44
C ALA A 17 -18.43 12.22 -15.40
N ASN A 18 -17.79 12.73 -14.35
CA ASN A 18 -16.35 12.65 -14.08
C ASN A 18 -16.01 11.58 -13.05
N ILE A 19 -16.81 10.51 -12.96
CA ILE A 19 -16.57 9.37 -12.06
C ILE A 19 -16.63 8.06 -12.85
N ARG A 20 -15.62 7.21 -12.67
CA ARG A 20 -15.62 5.82 -13.13
C ARG A 20 -15.62 4.88 -11.94
N ILE A 21 -16.51 3.90 -11.96
CA ILE A 21 -16.65 2.89 -10.92
C ILE A 21 -16.44 1.52 -11.54
N LEU A 22 -15.57 0.74 -10.91
CA LEU A 22 -15.36 -0.67 -11.24
C LEU A 22 -15.72 -1.53 -10.03
N ALA A 23 -16.58 -2.53 -10.23
CA ALA A 23 -17.14 -3.34 -9.15
C ALA A 23 -17.71 -4.67 -9.66
N ASP A 24 -17.72 -5.68 -8.81
CA ASP A 24 -17.96 -7.08 -9.16
C ASP A 24 -19.41 -7.56 -8.88
N GLY A 25 -20.36 -6.64 -8.69
CA GLY A 25 -21.77 -6.95 -8.48
C GLY A 25 -22.58 -7.12 -9.77
N ASP A 26 -23.65 -7.93 -9.71
CA ASP A 26 -24.49 -8.31 -10.86
C ASP A 26 -25.09 -7.12 -11.63
N GLN A 27 -25.22 -5.96 -10.99
CA GLN A 27 -25.70 -4.71 -11.61
C GLN A 27 -24.66 -4.00 -12.49
N PHE A 28 -23.39 -4.42 -12.48
CA PHE A 28 -22.31 -3.80 -13.26
C PHE A 28 -22.07 -4.56 -14.57
N GLY A 29 -22.06 -3.82 -15.68
CA GLY A 29 -21.77 -4.39 -17.00
C GLY A 29 -20.29 -4.79 -17.17
N PRO A 30 -19.93 -5.51 -18.26
CA PRO A 30 -18.57 -6.00 -18.49
C PRO A 30 -17.47 -4.92 -18.46
N THR A 31 -17.78 -3.70 -18.90
CA THR A 31 -16.88 -2.54 -18.89
C THR A 31 -16.64 -1.95 -17.50
N ASN A 32 -17.51 -2.28 -16.54
CA ASN A 32 -17.44 -1.84 -15.15
C ASN A 32 -16.98 -2.97 -14.22
N TYR A 33 -16.70 -4.15 -14.75
CA TYR A 33 -16.12 -5.22 -13.95
C TYR A 33 -14.65 -4.90 -13.63
N PRO A 34 -14.13 -5.15 -12.42
CA PRO A 34 -12.80 -4.72 -12.00
C PRO A 34 -11.68 -5.65 -12.51
N THR A 35 -11.70 -5.94 -13.81
CA THR A 35 -10.62 -6.66 -14.49
C THR A 35 -9.37 -5.79 -14.54
N ARG A 36 -8.19 -6.41 -14.73
CA ARG A 36 -6.94 -5.66 -14.88
C ARG A 36 -7.03 -4.65 -16.03
N GLU A 37 -7.58 -5.07 -17.17
CA GLU A 37 -7.76 -4.21 -18.34
C GLU A 37 -8.59 -2.96 -18.00
N ASN A 38 -9.76 -3.15 -17.40
CA ASN A 38 -10.64 -2.03 -17.04
C ASN A 38 -10.03 -1.10 -16.00
N ILE A 39 -9.29 -1.64 -15.02
CA ILE A 39 -8.58 -0.82 -14.02
C ILE A 39 -7.48 -0.01 -14.69
N MET A 40 -6.65 -0.62 -15.53
CA MET A 40 -5.57 0.09 -16.23
C MET A 40 -6.12 1.17 -17.16
N ASP A 41 -7.22 0.91 -17.84
CA ASP A 41 -7.89 1.91 -18.69
C ASP A 41 -8.53 3.04 -17.87
N SER A 42 -9.06 2.74 -16.70
CA SER A 42 -9.56 3.75 -15.77
C SER A 42 -8.44 4.60 -15.17
N LEU A 43 -7.27 4.02 -14.89
CA LEU A 43 -6.08 4.77 -14.46
C LEU A 43 -5.58 5.70 -15.56
N LYS A 44 -5.56 5.26 -16.83
CA LYS A 44 -5.22 6.13 -17.98
C LYS A 44 -6.21 7.29 -18.09
N TRP A 45 -7.51 7.03 -17.96
CA TRP A 45 -8.54 8.07 -17.97
C TRP A 45 -8.40 9.04 -16.80
N LEU A 46 -8.12 8.55 -15.59
CA LEU A 46 -8.01 9.37 -14.38
C LEU A 46 -6.92 10.45 -14.50
N VAL A 47 -5.82 10.13 -15.16
CA VAL A 47 -4.67 11.05 -15.33
C VAL A 47 -4.68 11.79 -16.66
N ALA A 48 -5.61 11.44 -17.57
CA ALA A 48 -5.71 12.09 -18.87
C ALA A 48 -6.19 13.54 -18.72
N SER A 49 -5.60 14.42 -19.52
CA SER A 49 -5.96 15.84 -19.60
C SER A 49 -5.93 16.59 -18.26
N ALA A 50 -5.18 16.08 -17.28
CA ALA A 50 -4.99 16.77 -16.01
C ALA A 50 -4.14 18.02 -16.20
N VAL A 51 -4.53 19.10 -15.52
CA VAL A 51 -3.79 20.36 -15.47
C VAL A 51 -3.40 20.71 -14.02
N PRO A 52 -2.40 21.59 -13.82
CA PRO A 52 -2.07 22.08 -12.48
C PRO A 52 -3.30 22.71 -11.80
N GLY A 53 -3.51 22.39 -10.52
CA GLY A 53 -4.70 22.82 -9.76
C GLY A 53 -5.85 21.81 -9.75
N ASP A 54 -5.86 20.81 -10.64
CA ASP A 54 -6.88 19.75 -10.63
C ASP A 54 -6.82 18.91 -9.35
N TYR A 55 -8.00 18.41 -8.94
CA TYR A 55 -8.16 17.44 -7.87
C TYR A 55 -8.60 16.10 -8.46
N ARG A 56 -7.81 15.05 -8.20
CA ARG A 56 -8.07 13.67 -8.60
C ARG A 56 -8.29 12.81 -7.36
N PHE A 57 -9.16 11.83 -7.49
CA PHE A 57 -9.49 10.90 -6.42
C PHE A 57 -9.38 9.47 -6.93
N PHE A 58 -8.67 8.62 -6.18
CA PHE A 58 -8.55 7.19 -6.48
C PHE A 58 -8.91 6.39 -5.24
N HIS A 59 -9.84 5.45 -5.36
CA HIS A 59 -10.19 4.51 -4.30
C HIS A 59 -10.07 3.08 -4.81
N PHE A 60 -9.40 2.26 -4.04
CA PHE A 60 -9.33 0.83 -4.25
C PHE A 60 -9.68 0.12 -2.94
N SER A 61 -10.64 -0.80 -3.02
CA SER A 61 -10.93 -1.76 -1.95
C SER A 61 -10.88 -3.17 -2.53
N GLY A 62 -10.05 -4.03 -1.93
CA GLY A 62 -9.84 -5.38 -2.43
C GLY A 62 -8.53 -6.00 -1.95
N HIS A 63 -8.16 -7.12 -2.56
CA HIS A 63 -6.94 -7.84 -2.17
C HIS A 63 -5.68 -7.13 -2.68
N GLY A 64 -4.67 -7.11 -1.82
CA GLY A 64 -3.32 -6.67 -2.14
C GLY A 64 -2.34 -7.75 -1.74
N VAL A 65 -1.25 -7.86 -2.48
CA VAL A 65 -0.25 -8.90 -2.29
C VAL A 65 1.15 -8.31 -2.26
N ARG A 66 2.01 -8.99 -1.51
CA ARG A 66 3.44 -8.72 -1.44
C ARG A 66 4.19 -9.76 -2.28
N ARG A 67 5.21 -9.32 -3.01
CA ARG A 67 6.12 -10.20 -3.75
C ARG A 67 7.56 -9.90 -3.34
N ASP A 68 8.29 -10.94 -2.98
CA ASP A 68 9.72 -10.82 -2.70
C ASP A 68 10.46 -10.26 -3.92
N SER A 69 11.47 -9.44 -3.66
CA SER A 69 12.24 -8.74 -4.68
C SER A 69 13.73 -8.80 -4.36
N GLU A 70 14.54 -8.49 -5.36
CA GLU A 70 15.98 -8.36 -5.19
C GLU A 70 16.35 -6.99 -4.63
N LYS A 71 17.54 -6.91 -4.02
CA LYS A 71 18.13 -5.64 -3.59
C LYS A 71 18.19 -4.66 -4.77
N GLY A 72 17.74 -3.44 -4.54
CA GLY A 72 17.73 -2.38 -5.57
C GLY A 72 16.53 -2.44 -6.53
N LYS A 73 15.73 -3.52 -6.51
CA LYS A 73 14.50 -3.62 -7.29
C LYS A 73 13.24 -3.42 -6.46
N GLY A 74 13.29 -3.75 -5.18
CA GLY A 74 12.17 -3.60 -4.25
C GLY A 74 12.41 -2.64 -3.10
N LYS A 75 11.37 -2.46 -2.31
CA LYS A 75 11.32 -1.66 -1.08
C LYS A 75 11.99 -2.40 0.05
N GLU A 76 12.75 -1.70 0.88
CA GLU A 76 13.42 -2.25 2.05
C GLU A 76 12.41 -2.60 3.13
N SER A 77 12.65 -3.74 3.77
CA SER A 77 11.87 -4.20 4.90
C SER A 77 12.67 -5.12 5.80
N ARG A 78 12.23 -5.29 7.04
CA ARG A 78 12.77 -6.28 7.95
C ARG A 78 12.02 -7.61 7.85
N LYS A 79 12.73 -8.73 7.75
CA LYS A 79 12.21 -10.09 7.90
C LYS A 79 11.58 -10.26 9.28
N VAL A 80 10.34 -10.70 9.31
CA VAL A 80 9.63 -11.09 10.53
C VAL A 80 9.58 -12.62 10.60
N ASN A 81 10.07 -13.20 11.70
CA ASN A 81 9.99 -14.63 11.90
C ASN A 81 8.57 -15.06 12.31
N GLU A 82 8.25 -16.31 12.02
CA GLU A 82 7.00 -16.93 12.43
C GLU A 82 6.80 -16.81 13.96
N GLY A 83 5.59 -16.44 14.39
CA GLY A 83 5.29 -16.17 15.81
C GLY A 83 5.68 -14.77 16.32
N GLN A 84 6.42 -13.97 15.55
CA GLN A 84 6.74 -12.57 15.86
C GLN A 84 5.85 -11.57 15.09
N LYS A 85 4.68 -12.01 14.61
CA LYS A 85 3.72 -11.15 13.91
C LYS A 85 3.32 -9.97 14.81
N PRO A 86 3.42 -8.72 14.34
CA PRO A 86 2.90 -7.56 15.07
C PRO A 86 1.40 -7.75 15.30
N ALA A 87 0.92 -7.47 16.51
CA ALA A 87 -0.53 -7.41 16.71
C ALA A 87 -1.08 -6.14 16.02
N PRO A 88 -2.37 -6.12 15.64
CA PRO A 88 -3.03 -4.88 15.25
C PRO A 88 -2.90 -3.85 16.39
N ARG A 89 -2.63 -2.58 16.05
CA ARG A 89 -2.07 -1.50 16.91
C ARG A 89 -0.54 -1.49 16.86
N ASP A 90 0.09 -0.36 17.18
CA ASP A 90 1.56 -0.16 17.14
C ASP A 90 2.34 -1.01 18.18
N THR A 91 2.05 -2.32 18.27
CA THR A 91 2.59 -3.25 19.26
C THR A 91 3.82 -3.99 18.74
N GLU A 92 4.50 -3.47 17.73
CA GLU A 92 5.83 -3.94 17.29
C GLU A 92 6.83 -3.99 18.45
N ARG A 93 6.51 -3.30 19.54
CA ARG A 93 7.21 -3.18 20.81
C ARG A 93 7.03 -4.35 21.77
N ARG A 94 6.08 -5.27 21.52
CA ARG A 94 5.78 -6.39 22.44
C ARG A 94 7.03 -7.23 22.78
N TRP A 95 8.04 -7.18 21.91
CA TRP A 95 9.26 -7.95 22.02
C TRP A 95 10.55 -7.10 22.11
N MET A 96 10.44 -5.76 22.25
CA MET A 96 11.60 -4.86 22.32
C MET A 96 11.88 -4.42 23.77
N PRO A 97 13.01 -4.85 24.38
CA PRO A 97 13.40 -4.40 25.71
C PRO A 97 13.61 -2.88 25.75
N GLY A 98 13.02 -2.19 26.73
CA GLY A 98 13.29 -0.76 27.00
C GLY A 98 12.47 0.25 26.17
N VAL A 99 11.53 -0.19 25.33
CA VAL A 99 10.66 0.72 24.56
C VAL A 99 9.27 0.82 25.21
N SER A 100 8.87 2.02 25.63
CA SER A 100 7.51 2.28 26.13
C SER A 100 6.45 1.98 25.07
N ALA A 101 5.32 1.36 25.46
CA ALA A 101 4.21 1.01 24.57
C ALA A 101 3.53 2.22 23.88
N LYS A 102 3.84 3.47 24.28
CA LYS A 102 3.12 4.68 23.86
C LYS A 102 3.85 5.61 22.85
N SER A 103 5.11 5.36 22.47
CA SER A 103 5.95 6.36 21.77
C SER A 103 6.38 5.97 20.34
N ARG A 104 5.78 6.51 19.26
CA ARG A 104 6.07 6.16 17.83
C ARG A 104 7.53 5.73 17.55
N LEU A 105 7.71 4.56 16.94
CA LEU A 105 9.03 4.04 16.56
C LEU A 105 9.49 4.70 15.25
N SER A 106 10.47 5.61 15.32
CA SER A 106 11.00 6.32 14.16
C SER A 106 12.23 5.63 13.53
N SER A 107 12.88 4.70 14.24
CA SER A 107 14.06 3.97 13.77
C SER A 107 14.20 2.60 14.44
N GLN A 108 14.90 1.69 13.77
CA GLN A 108 15.26 0.38 14.29
C GLN A 108 16.61 -0.08 13.74
N ASN A 109 17.50 -0.46 14.65
CA ASN A 109 18.78 -1.06 14.31
C ASN A 109 18.62 -2.58 14.17
N ILE A 110 18.83 -3.12 12.97
CA ILE A 110 18.63 -4.55 12.66
C ILE A 110 19.91 -5.18 12.10
N PRO A 111 20.15 -6.47 12.31
CA PRO A 111 21.18 -7.20 11.58
C PRO A 111 20.93 -7.15 10.07
N VAL A 112 21.96 -6.94 9.26
CA VAL A 112 21.83 -6.89 7.78
C VAL A 112 21.21 -8.16 7.20
N LYS A 113 21.41 -9.33 7.83
CA LYS A 113 20.77 -10.60 7.44
C LYS A 113 19.24 -10.60 7.55
N GLU A 114 18.65 -9.68 8.30
CA GLU A 114 17.20 -9.51 8.41
C GLU A 114 16.65 -8.52 7.38
N LEU A 115 17.50 -7.86 6.58
CA LEU A 115 17.06 -6.94 5.54
C LEU A 115 16.57 -7.71 4.30
N VAL A 116 15.31 -7.50 3.95
CA VAL A 116 14.62 -8.11 2.79
C VAL A 116 14.02 -7.03 1.90
N TYR A 117 13.73 -7.38 0.65
CA TYR A 117 13.18 -6.45 -0.35
C TYR A 117 11.88 -7.00 -0.94
N TYR A 118 10.96 -6.12 -1.29
CA TYR A 118 9.67 -6.52 -1.86
C TYR A 118 9.04 -5.48 -2.76
N ASN A 119 8.09 -5.93 -3.57
CA ASN A 119 7.12 -5.09 -4.26
C ASN A 119 5.71 -5.41 -3.75
N GLU A 120 4.79 -4.48 -3.96
CA GLU A 120 3.37 -4.65 -3.67
C GLU A 120 2.57 -4.66 -4.98
N ALA A 121 1.42 -5.32 -4.98
CA ALA A 121 0.51 -5.29 -6.10
C ALA A 121 -0.94 -5.33 -5.62
N LEU A 122 -1.82 -4.66 -6.37
CA LEU A 122 -3.27 -4.82 -6.24
C LEU A 122 -3.71 -6.04 -7.05
N VAL A 123 -4.71 -6.75 -6.54
CA VAL A 123 -5.30 -7.91 -7.21
C VAL A 123 -6.58 -7.46 -7.93
N ALA A 124 -6.55 -7.49 -9.25
CA ALA A 124 -7.73 -7.31 -10.07
C ALA A 124 -8.55 -8.62 -10.15
N GLN A 125 -9.82 -8.49 -10.54
CA GLN A 125 -10.68 -9.65 -10.72
C GLN A 125 -10.32 -10.43 -11.98
N MET A 126 -10.31 -11.76 -11.85
CA MET A 126 -9.98 -12.68 -12.94
C MET A 126 -11.14 -12.79 -13.93
N SER A 127 -10.89 -12.41 -15.19
CA SER A 127 -11.73 -12.80 -16.31
C SER A 127 -11.36 -14.22 -16.74
N GLY A 128 -12.20 -15.21 -16.40
CA GLY A 128 -12.20 -16.59 -16.93
C GLY A 128 -10.85 -17.27 -17.25
N GLY A 129 -10.36 -18.11 -16.34
CA GLY A 129 -9.36 -19.16 -16.63
C GLY A 129 -7.96 -18.93 -16.06
N ILE A 130 -7.27 -20.03 -15.74
CA ILE A 130 -5.89 -20.04 -15.23
C ILE A 130 -4.95 -19.64 -16.36
N HIS A 131 -4.32 -18.48 -16.25
CA HIS A 131 -3.24 -18.05 -17.14
C HIS A 131 -1.88 -18.34 -16.51
N SER A 132 -0.96 -18.91 -17.28
CA SER A 132 0.41 -19.25 -16.87
C SER A 132 1.23 -18.02 -16.50
N GLU A 133 2.10 -18.16 -15.49
CA GLU A 133 3.05 -17.14 -15.05
C GLU A 133 3.99 -16.72 -16.20
N GLY A 134 3.84 -15.49 -16.69
CA GLY A 134 4.84 -14.82 -17.51
C GLY A 134 5.87 -14.08 -16.66
N THR A 135 6.84 -13.41 -17.30
CA THR A 135 7.90 -12.64 -16.64
C THR A 135 7.41 -11.43 -15.82
N GLN A 136 6.12 -11.06 -15.93
CA GLN A 136 5.48 -9.97 -15.17
C GLN A 136 4.61 -10.47 -13.98
N GLY A 137 4.62 -11.78 -13.70
CA GLY A 137 3.74 -12.38 -12.70
C GLY A 137 2.32 -12.65 -13.24
N PRO A 138 1.37 -12.99 -12.36
CA PRO A 138 0.01 -13.33 -12.78
C PRO A 138 -0.69 -12.13 -13.46
N PRO A 139 -1.44 -12.35 -14.56
CA PRO A 139 -1.97 -11.27 -15.41
C PRO A 139 -3.12 -10.47 -14.78
N TYR A 140 -3.44 -10.71 -13.52
CA TYR A 140 -4.43 -9.97 -12.73
C TYR A 140 -3.78 -9.06 -11.68
N LEU A 141 -2.45 -9.10 -11.53
CA LEU A 141 -1.75 -8.19 -10.64
C LEU A 141 -1.50 -6.84 -11.30
N ILE A 142 -1.68 -5.78 -10.52
CA ILE A 142 -1.29 -4.42 -10.85
C ILE A 142 -0.19 -4.04 -9.87
N HIS A 143 1.05 -4.10 -10.32
CA HIS A 143 2.20 -3.81 -9.46
C HIS A 143 2.25 -2.33 -9.08
N ASP A 144 2.82 -2.04 -7.92
CA ASP A 144 3.10 -0.69 -7.44
C ASP A 144 3.76 0.20 -8.52
N SER A 145 4.80 -0.30 -9.18
CA SER A 145 5.48 0.40 -10.26
C SER A 145 4.56 0.77 -11.42
N GLU A 146 3.60 -0.08 -11.78
CA GLU A 146 2.63 0.19 -12.85
C GLU A 146 1.60 1.24 -12.42
N LEU A 147 1.08 1.09 -11.20
CA LEU A 147 0.13 2.04 -10.60
C LEU A 147 0.77 3.43 -10.49
N ASN A 148 1.98 3.49 -9.94
CA ASN A 148 2.70 4.73 -9.69
C ASN A 148 3.16 5.39 -11.00
N ALA A 149 3.49 4.60 -12.03
CA ALA A 149 3.78 5.13 -13.36
C ALA A 149 2.57 5.83 -14.02
N HIS A 150 1.33 5.48 -13.64
CA HIS A 150 0.16 6.25 -14.08
C HIS A 150 0.06 7.56 -13.33
N PHE A 151 0.18 7.56 -12.01
CA PHE A 151 0.12 8.78 -11.19
C PHE A 151 1.27 9.74 -11.48
N ALA A 152 2.43 9.25 -11.92
CA ALA A 152 3.55 10.06 -12.36
C ALA A 152 3.27 10.89 -13.61
N LYS A 153 2.20 10.60 -14.35
CA LYS A 153 1.76 11.39 -15.52
C LYS A 153 0.99 12.64 -15.13
N LEU A 154 0.54 12.76 -13.87
CA LEU A 154 -0.11 13.97 -13.38
C LEU A 154 0.93 15.11 -13.34
N PRO A 155 0.60 16.30 -13.88
CA PRO A 155 1.55 17.41 -13.91
C PRO A 155 1.83 17.95 -12.49
N PRO A 156 2.98 18.63 -12.30
CA PRO A 156 3.25 19.34 -11.07
C PRO A 156 2.12 20.30 -10.70
N GLY A 157 1.73 20.29 -9.42
CA GLY A 157 0.63 21.13 -8.92
C GLY A 157 -0.78 20.50 -9.05
N SER A 158 -0.92 19.33 -9.65
CA SER A 158 -2.13 18.52 -9.47
C SER A 158 -2.20 17.93 -8.06
N ASN A 159 -3.40 17.70 -7.56
CA ASN A 159 -3.65 17.11 -6.24
C ASN A 159 -4.29 15.73 -6.42
N LEU A 160 -3.74 14.71 -5.78
CA LEU A 160 -4.23 13.33 -5.84
C LEU A 160 -4.50 12.80 -4.44
N THR A 161 -5.75 12.49 -4.16
CA THR A 161 -6.15 11.81 -2.92
C THR A 161 -6.38 10.33 -3.22
N CYS A 162 -5.73 9.45 -2.48
CA CYS A 162 -5.84 8.01 -2.64
C CYS A 162 -6.38 7.33 -1.38
N PHE A 163 -7.31 6.39 -1.58
CA PHE A 163 -7.84 5.50 -0.54
C PHE A 163 -7.49 4.08 -0.93
N ILE A 164 -6.68 3.42 -0.11
CA ILE A 164 -6.23 2.05 -0.33
C ILE A 164 -6.75 1.19 0.83
N ASP A 165 -7.96 0.65 0.65
CA ASP A 165 -8.59 -0.30 1.56
C ASP A 165 -8.18 -1.73 1.19
N SER A 166 -6.88 -1.99 1.30
CA SER A 166 -6.29 -3.24 0.86
C SER A 166 -5.18 -3.71 1.79
N CYS A 167 -5.10 -5.01 1.93
CA CYS A 167 -4.08 -5.73 2.69
C CYS A 167 -2.73 -5.59 1.99
N ALA A 168 -1.62 -5.53 2.74
CA ALA A 168 -0.26 -5.54 2.14
C ALA A 168 -0.02 -4.49 1.03
N SER A 169 -0.63 -3.30 1.15
CA SER A 169 -0.52 -2.21 0.19
C SER A 169 -0.20 -0.85 0.84
N ALA A 170 0.18 -0.88 2.12
CA ALA A 170 0.42 0.32 2.92
C ALA A 170 1.59 1.18 2.40
N ARG A 171 2.46 0.63 1.55
CA ARG A 171 3.52 1.38 0.85
C ARG A 171 3.34 1.38 -0.66
N ILE A 172 2.18 1.01 -1.18
CA ILE A 172 2.00 0.79 -2.62
C ILE A 172 2.31 2.05 -3.45
N LEU A 173 2.07 3.23 -2.88
CA LEU A 173 2.30 4.54 -3.52
C LEU A 173 3.62 5.23 -3.13
N ASN A 174 4.46 4.57 -2.30
CA ASN A 174 5.74 5.10 -1.82
C ASN A 174 5.70 6.56 -1.32
N ASN A 175 4.64 6.99 -0.62
CA ASN A 175 4.58 8.34 -0.04
C ASN A 175 5.79 8.59 0.87
N ASN A 176 6.50 9.68 0.61
CA ASN A 176 7.75 10.04 1.30
C ASN A 176 7.54 10.46 2.77
N ILE A 177 6.33 10.90 3.14
CA ILE A 177 6.00 11.36 4.49
C ILE A 177 4.82 10.55 5.03
N LYS A 178 5.00 9.97 6.22
CA LYS A 178 3.93 9.35 7.01
C LYS A 178 3.49 10.30 8.10
N LEU A 179 2.30 10.88 7.96
CA LEU A 179 1.77 11.87 8.91
C LEU A 179 1.41 11.23 10.26
N ALA A 180 0.69 10.11 10.26
CA ALA A 180 0.23 9.44 11.47
C ALA A 180 0.04 7.92 11.26
N GLY A 181 -0.27 7.19 12.32
CA GLY A 181 -0.46 5.73 12.32
C GLY A 181 0.68 4.95 12.96
N GLY A 182 0.39 3.74 13.43
CA GLY A 182 1.37 2.85 14.08
C GLY A 182 2.41 2.28 13.13
N GLY A 183 3.46 1.67 13.68
CA GLY A 183 4.38 0.70 13.07
C GLY A 183 5.47 1.20 12.12
N PHE A 184 6.46 0.31 11.91
CA PHE A 184 7.74 0.49 11.24
C PHE A 184 7.86 -0.41 9.99
N ARG A 185 8.77 -0.08 9.05
CA ARG A 185 9.02 -0.80 7.79
C ARG A 185 9.38 -2.29 7.95
N GLY A 186 8.41 -3.18 8.08
CA GLY A 186 8.70 -4.63 8.12
C GLY A 186 7.80 -5.45 7.24
N ALA A 187 8.16 -6.73 7.16
CA ALA A 187 7.70 -7.66 6.16
C ALA A 187 7.61 -9.07 6.71
N GLU A 188 6.53 -9.75 6.39
CA GLU A 188 6.52 -11.21 6.43
C GLU A 188 7.24 -11.75 5.18
N SER A 189 8.10 -12.76 5.35
CA SER A 189 8.70 -13.48 4.23
C SER A 189 7.68 -14.49 3.68
N SER A 190 7.31 -14.39 2.40
CA SER A 190 6.50 -15.41 1.74
C SER A 190 7.35 -16.66 1.49
N GLY A 191 7.05 -17.76 2.19
CA GLY A 191 7.86 -18.99 2.24
C GLY A 191 7.99 -19.81 0.95
N LEU A 192 7.73 -19.26 -0.24
CA LEU A 192 7.75 -20.01 -1.51
C LEU A 192 9.00 -19.75 -2.38
N GLY A 193 9.79 -18.72 -2.11
CA GLY A 193 10.97 -18.33 -2.93
C GLY A 193 12.35 -18.72 -2.37
N ASP A 194 12.42 -19.25 -1.15
CA ASP A 194 13.69 -19.38 -0.39
C ASP A 194 14.59 -20.57 -0.82
N SER A 195 14.13 -21.46 -1.70
CA SER A 195 14.87 -22.68 -2.05
C SER A 195 15.92 -22.49 -3.15
N ILE A 196 15.67 -21.62 -4.13
CA ILE A 196 16.55 -21.46 -5.32
C ILE A 196 17.71 -20.48 -5.04
N PHE A 197 17.47 -19.43 -4.24
CA PHE A 197 18.48 -18.40 -3.94
C PHE A 197 19.50 -18.78 -2.86
N ARG A 198 19.29 -19.90 -2.14
CA ARG A 198 20.22 -20.43 -1.12
C ARG A 198 21.60 -20.81 -1.69
N GLY A 199 21.65 -21.27 -2.95
CA GLY A 199 22.88 -21.80 -3.55
C GLY A 199 23.95 -20.75 -3.84
N ILE A 200 23.56 -19.55 -4.27
CA ILE A 200 24.50 -18.49 -4.70
C ILE A 200 24.92 -17.59 -3.53
N ARG A 201 24.01 -17.32 -2.57
CA ARG A 201 24.34 -16.57 -1.35
C ARG A 201 25.24 -17.34 -0.38
N GLY A 202 25.09 -18.66 -0.31
CA GLY A 202 25.87 -19.51 0.60
C GLY A 202 27.38 -19.34 0.45
N ALA A 203 27.90 -19.21 -0.78
CA ALA A 203 29.34 -19.10 -1.00
C ALA A 203 29.93 -17.74 -0.58
N LEU A 204 29.18 -16.64 -0.74
CA LEU A 204 29.65 -15.28 -0.42
C LEU A 204 29.46 -14.92 1.06
N ASP A 205 28.42 -15.46 1.70
CA ASP A 205 28.15 -15.26 3.13
C ASP A 205 29.11 -16.08 4.03
N ILE A 206 29.57 -17.26 3.57
CA ILE A 206 30.60 -18.04 4.28
C ILE A 206 31.92 -17.25 4.39
N LEU A 207 32.26 -16.47 3.37
CA LEU A 207 33.48 -15.64 3.33
C LEU A 207 33.40 -14.40 4.24
N LYS A 208 32.20 -13.89 4.51
CA LYS A 208 31.98 -12.76 5.45
C LYS A 208 31.83 -13.22 6.90
N GLY A 209 31.27 -14.41 7.12
CA GLY A 209 31.10 -14.99 8.45
C GLY A 209 32.41 -15.26 9.21
N THR A 210 33.54 -15.31 8.50
CA THR A 210 34.86 -15.50 9.11
C THR A 210 35.45 -14.21 9.72
N LEU A 211 34.83 -13.04 9.53
CA LEU A 211 35.38 -11.74 9.96
C LEU A 211 34.59 -11.00 11.06
N GLY A 212 33.59 -11.64 11.69
CA GLY A 212 33.10 -11.22 13.01
C GLY A 212 32.59 -9.78 13.13
N LEU A 213 31.95 -9.24 12.10
CA LEU A 213 31.15 -8.02 12.19
C LEU A 213 29.71 -8.39 11.83
N ASP A 214 28.85 -8.51 12.86
CA ASP A 214 27.40 -8.50 12.67
C ASP A 214 27.02 -7.07 12.24
N ASP A 215 27.22 -6.76 10.96
CA ASP A 215 26.85 -5.45 10.41
C ASP A 215 25.37 -5.21 10.70
N LYS A 216 25.10 -4.09 11.36
CA LYS A 216 23.75 -3.63 11.64
C LYS A 216 23.42 -2.42 10.79
N ILE A 217 22.18 -2.35 10.33
CA ILE A 217 21.65 -1.20 9.59
C ILE A 217 20.62 -0.49 10.44
N ASP A 218 20.71 0.84 10.49
CA ASP A 218 19.68 1.69 11.07
C ASP A 218 18.61 1.95 10.01
N MET A 219 17.50 1.24 10.11
CA MET A 219 16.33 1.50 9.29
C MET A 219 15.52 2.64 9.93
N LYS A 220 15.01 3.56 9.11
CA LYS A 220 14.18 4.68 9.57
C LYS A 220 12.71 4.47 9.22
N GLU A 221 11.83 5.35 9.68
CA GLU A 221 10.43 5.37 9.26
C GLU A 221 10.28 6.04 7.88
N GLU A 222 10.98 7.15 7.61
CA GLU A 222 10.92 7.96 6.37
C GLU A 222 11.61 7.33 5.16
N LEU A 223 10.85 6.88 4.15
CA LEU A 223 11.33 6.03 3.06
C LEU A 223 12.71 6.46 2.52
N PRO A 224 13.61 5.51 2.17
CA PRO A 224 14.89 5.86 1.56
C PRO A 224 14.63 6.70 0.31
N GLU A 225 15.48 7.71 0.08
CA GLU A 225 15.32 8.67 -1.01
C GLU A 225 15.13 8.00 -2.37
N GLU A 226 15.90 6.94 -2.61
CA GLU A 226 15.81 6.13 -3.82
C GLU A 226 14.44 5.47 -4.03
N GLU A 227 13.72 5.11 -2.96
CA GLU A 227 12.44 4.39 -3.10
C GLU A 227 11.27 5.29 -3.50
N TRP A 228 11.18 6.49 -2.91
CA TRP A 228 10.08 7.41 -3.21
C TRP A 228 10.38 8.28 -4.43
N LYS A 229 11.65 8.55 -4.75
CA LYS A 229 12.01 9.19 -6.02
C LYS A 229 11.86 8.29 -7.23
N ARG A 230 11.95 6.97 -7.05
CA ARG A 230 11.83 5.98 -8.15
C ARG A 230 10.57 6.18 -8.97
N ASP A 231 9.48 6.54 -8.32
CA ASP A 231 8.16 6.61 -8.94
C ASP A 231 7.93 7.90 -9.72
N LYS A 232 8.78 8.92 -9.52
CA LYS A 232 8.74 10.20 -10.25
C LYS A 232 7.39 10.92 -10.20
N ILE A 233 6.58 10.68 -9.17
CA ILE A 233 5.30 11.35 -9.00
C ILE A 233 5.54 12.81 -8.64
N GLN A 234 4.87 13.72 -9.36
CA GLN A 234 5.01 15.17 -9.20
C GLN A 234 3.77 15.83 -8.58
N ALA A 235 2.65 15.10 -8.51
CA ALA A 235 1.41 15.56 -7.90
C ALA A 235 1.54 15.61 -6.37
N ASN A 236 0.78 16.51 -5.73
CA ASN A 236 0.60 16.54 -4.29
C ASN A 236 -0.26 15.35 -3.87
N MET A 237 0.32 14.37 -3.19
CA MET A 237 -0.39 13.14 -2.81
C MET A 237 -0.79 13.11 -1.34
N LEU A 238 -2.07 12.84 -1.08
CA LEU A 238 -2.57 12.46 0.24
C LEU A 238 -3.14 11.04 0.16
N THR A 239 -2.60 10.12 0.95
CA THR A 239 -2.99 8.71 0.90
C THR A 239 -3.47 8.22 2.24
N TRP A 240 -4.60 7.54 2.23
CA TRP A 240 -5.14 6.81 3.37
C TRP A 240 -5.04 5.31 3.10
N GLY A 241 -4.45 4.56 4.03
CA GLY A 241 -4.34 3.10 3.96
C GLY A 241 -5.09 2.45 5.13
N ALA A 242 -5.91 1.45 4.83
CA ALA A 242 -6.73 0.75 5.84
C ALA A 242 -5.92 -0.20 6.75
N CYS A 243 -4.76 -0.68 6.28
CA CYS A 243 -3.93 -1.63 7.00
C CYS A 243 -2.49 -1.10 7.18
N HIS A 244 -1.84 -1.52 8.25
CA HIS A 244 -0.43 -1.22 8.50
C HIS A 244 0.51 -2.04 7.59
N GLN A 245 1.75 -1.56 7.38
CA GLN A 245 2.80 -2.17 6.53
C GLN A 245 3.18 -3.61 6.91
N ARG A 246 2.92 -4.01 8.15
CA ARG A 246 3.18 -5.37 8.70
C ARG A 246 1.90 -6.14 9.07
N GLN A 247 0.74 -5.55 8.84
CA GLN A 247 -0.52 -6.19 9.16
C GLN A 247 -0.95 -6.99 7.94
N ASP A 248 -0.86 -8.32 8.05
CA ASP A 248 -1.77 -9.16 7.29
C ASP A 248 -3.17 -8.66 7.62
N SER A 249 -4.00 -8.45 6.61
CA SER A 249 -5.42 -8.33 6.88
C SER A 249 -5.83 -9.62 7.59
N VAL A 250 -6.04 -9.52 8.88
CA VAL A 250 -6.64 -10.62 9.60
C VAL A 250 -8.04 -10.74 9.01
N ASN A 251 -8.24 -11.77 8.17
CA ASN A 251 -9.55 -12.35 7.92
C ASN A 251 -10.02 -12.92 9.25
N TYR A 252 -10.41 -12.06 10.19
CA TYR A 252 -10.99 -12.48 11.45
C TYR A 252 -12.45 -12.82 11.20
N TYR A 253 -12.71 -13.99 10.60
CA TYR A 253 -14.01 -14.69 10.55
C TYR A 253 -15.31 -13.88 10.34
N ASP A 254 -15.24 -12.65 9.82
CA ASP A 254 -16.41 -11.82 9.52
C ASP A 254 -16.21 -11.19 8.14
N LEU A 255 -17.15 -11.46 7.25
CA LEU A 255 -17.07 -11.38 5.79
C LEU A 255 -17.13 -9.93 5.24
N ARG A 256 -16.45 -8.97 5.88
CA ARG A 256 -16.63 -7.54 5.58
C ARG A 256 -15.30 -6.82 5.33
N THR A 257 -14.83 -6.83 4.08
CA THR A 257 -13.95 -5.77 3.54
C THR A 257 -14.71 -4.42 3.60
N GLY A 258 -14.02 -3.30 3.81
CA GLY A 258 -14.64 -1.96 3.79
C GLY A 258 -14.84 -1.26 5.13
N LEU A 259 -14.36 -1.84 6.25
CA LEU A 259 -14.52 -1.21 7.56
C LEU A 259 -13.86 0.17 7.63
N PHE A 260 -12.67 0.32 7.06
CA PHE A 260 -11.98 1.60 7.00
C PHE A 260 -12.78 2.61 6.18
N THR A 261 -13.19 2.22 4.97
CA THR A 261 -14.02 3.06 4.09
C THR A 261 -15.29 3.53 4.82
N ARG A 262 -16.00 2.61 5.50
CA ARG A 262 -17.21 2.94 6.28
C ARG A 262 -16.95 3.92 7.42
N VAL A 263 -15.95 3.65 8.28
CA VAL A 263 -15.64 4.51 9.43
C VAL A 263 -15.18 5.90 8.97
N TRP A 264 -14.42 5.96 7.88
CA TRP A 264 -14.02 7.23 7.29
C TRP A 264 -15.21 8.04 6.76
N LEU A 265 -16.14 7.39 6.06
CA LEU A 265 -17.38 8.02 5.60
C LEU A 265 -18.26 8.50 6.76
N GLU A 266 -18.32 7.76 7.87
CA GLU A 266 -19.02 8.18 9.09
C GLU A 266 -18.34 9.41 9.73
N ALA A 267 -17.02 9.41 9.86
CA ALA A 267 -16.25 10.53 10.41
C ALA A 267 -16.41 11.80 9.56
N LEU A 268 -16.45 11.63 8.24
CA LEU A 268 -16.69 12.71 7.29
C LEU A 268 -18.06 13.36 7.40
N GLN A 269 -19.07 12.74 8.01
CA GLN A 269 -20.37 13.40 8.15
C GLN A 269 -20.29 14.69 8.99
N LYS A 270 -19.21 14.84 9.76
CA LYS A 270 -18.89 16.04 10.55
C LYS A 270 -18.19 17.12 9.73
N ASP A 271 -17.71 16.78 8.53
CA ASP A 271 -17.01 17.66 7.59
C ASP A 271 -18.02 18.29 6.62
N THR A 272 -18.28 19.57 6.83
CA THR A 272 -19.23 20.39 6.07
C THR A 272 -18.55 21.65 5.55
N ASP A 273 -19.10 22.30 4.52
CA ASP A 273 -18.55 23.56 3.99
C ASP A 273 -18.47 24.67 5.06
N GLU A 274 -19.35 24.62 6.07
CA GLU A 274 -19.37 25.56 7.19
C GLU A 274 -18.36 25.19 8.29
N THR A 275 -18.05 23.90 8.44
CA THR A 275 -17.16 23.36 9.47
C THR A 275 -16.19 22.34 8.86
N PRO A 276 -15.17 22.80 8.11
CA PRO A 276 -14.19 21.91 7.51
C PRO A 276 -13.32 21.25 8.58
N VAL A 277 -13.13 19.93 8.48
CA VAL A 277 -12.34 19.14 9.42
C VAL A 277 -10.90 19.04 8.93
N LYS A 278 -9.94 19.27 9.83
CA LYS A 278 -8.52 19.11 9.47
C LYS A 278 -8.17 17.63 9.30
N VAL A 279 -7.21 17.32 8.43
CA VAL A 279 -6.74 15.94 8.18
C VAL A 279 -6.36 15.20 9.47
N GLY A 280 -5.72 15.88 10.44
CA GLY A 280 -5.37 15.28 11.73
C GLY A 280 -6.58 14.95 12.61
N GLU A 281 -7.60 15.81 12.65
CA GLU A 281 -8.85 15.59 13.39
C GLU A 281 -9.68 14.47 12.76
N LEU A 282 -9.68 14.39 11.43
CA LEU A 282 -10.30 13.31 10.69
C LEU A 282 -9.58 11.98 10.96
N PHE A 283 -8.24 11.98 10.97
CA PHE A 283 -7.45 10.81 11.35
C PHE A 283 -7.76 10.34 12.78
N ASP A 284 -7.83 11.26 13.74
CA ASP A 284 -8.19 10.95 15.13
C ASP A 284 -9.61 10.39 15.28
N SER A 285 -10.54 10.80 14.41
CA SER A 285 -11.90 10.29 14.43
C SER A 285 -12.04 8.89 13.84
N VAL A 286 -11.10 8.47 12.98
CA VAL A 286 -11.15 7.19 12.26
C VAL A 286 -10.36 6.08 12.97
N ARG A 287 -9.35 6.42 13.77
CA ARG A 287 -8.41 5.46 14.41
C ARG A 287 -8.94 4.69 15.61
#